data_AF-A0A2B5L7A5-F1
#
_entry.id   AF-A0A2B5L7A5-F1
#
_cell.length_a   1.000
_cell.length_b   1.000
_cell.length_c   1.000
_cell.angle_alpha   90.00
_cell.angle_beta   90.00
_cell.angle_gamma   90.00
#
_symmetry.space_group_name_H-M   'P 1'
#
loop_
_entity.id
_entity.type
_entity.pdbx_description
1 polymer ?
#
loop_
_entity_poly.entity_id
_entity_poly.type
_entity_poly.pdbx_seq_one_letter_code
_entity_poly.pdbx_strand_id
1 'polypeptide(L)'
;MKRLNNTTFGVAVGANFIFCIALYIYFTYHYELIYIHPGEPYLDTGRDLTYIIYALMLPLVIAIISSTMALKKNKDHAKLLVPNIHFSVIFLIFTTAWFLFMCIYG
;
A
#
# COMPACT_ATOMS: atom_id res chain seq x y z
N MET A 1 16.98 -23.53 -0.37
CA MET A 1 16.61 -22.25 -1.05
C MET A 1 15.16 -22.16 -1.53
N LYS A 2 14.43 -23.27 -1.80
CA LYS A 2 13.02 -23.23 -2.23
C LYS A 2 12.04 -22.58 -1.21
N ARG A 3 12.23 -22.79 0.10
CA ARG A 3 11.31 -22.30 1.15
C ARG A 3 11.29 -20.77 1.28
N LEU A 4 12.47 -20.14 1.34
CA LEU A 4 12.61 -18.67 1.49
C LEU A 4 11.99 -17.91 0.30
N ASN A 5 12.03 -18.52 -0.89
CA ASN A 5 11.51 -17.95 -2.12
C ASN A 5 9.98 -17.87 -2.13
N ASN A 6 9.32 -18.89 -1.57
CA ASN A 6 7.88 -18.89 -1.38
C ASN A 6 7.45 -17.84 -0.34
N THR A 7 8.29 -17.61 0.69
CA THR A 7 8.06 -16.58 1.70
C THR A 7 8.14 -15.17 1.10
N THR A 8 9.18 -14.84 0.32
CA THR A 8 9.32 -13.50 -0.29
C THR A 8 8.25 -13.24 -1.35
N PHE A 9 7.89 -14.26 -2.14
CA PHE A 9 6.74 -14.19 -3.04
C PHE A 9 5.43 -13.92 -2.29
N GLY A 10 5.18 -14.65 -1.19
CA GLY A 10 4.01 -14.45 -0.36
C GLY A 10 3.94 -13.07 0.27
N VAL A 11 5.06 -12.53 0.76
CA VAL A 11 5.13 -11.15 1.28
C VAL A 11 4.82 -10.12 0.20
N ALA A 12 5.34 -10.31 -1.02
CA ALA A 12 5.11 -9.40 -2.14
C ALA A 12 3.64 -9.29 -2.54
N VAL A 13 2.95 -10.43 -2.63
CA VAL A 13 1.51 -10.47 -2.97
C VAL A 13 0.67 -10.01 -1.77
N GLY A 14 1.02 -10.46 -0.56
CA GLY A 14 0.32 -10.10 0.67
C GLY A 14 0.35 -8.60 0.95
N ALA A 15 1.48 -7.92 0.68
CA ALA A 15 1.59 -6.48 0.84
C ALA A 15 0.63 -5.70 -0.07
N ASN A 16 0.45 -6.12 -1.33
CA ASN A 16 -0.54 -5.50 -2.21
C ASN A 16 -1.98 -5.83 -1.80
N PHE A 17 -2.23 -7.01 -1.25
CA PHE A 17 -3.55 -7.33 -0.71
C PHE A 17 -3.90 -6.43 0.49
N ILE A 18 -2.94 -6.21 1.39
CA ILE A 18 -3.06 -5.27 2.52
C ILE A 18 -3.31 -3.85 2.00
N PHE A 19 -2.56 -3.40 1.00
CA PHE A 19 -2.78 -2.10 0.35
C PHE A 19 -4.23 -1.97 -0.17
N CYS A 20 -4.74 -2.96 -0.90
CA CYS A 20 -6.10 -2.91 -1.45
C CYS A 20 -7.16 -2.83 -0.36
N ILE A 21 -6.99 -3.57 0.74
CA ILE A 21 -7.89 -3.49 1.90
C ILE A 21 -7.82 -2.10 2.53
N ALA A 22 -6.62 -1.57 2.76
CA ALA A 22 -6.43 -0.25 3.35
C ALA A 22 -7.03 0.85 2.46
N LEU A 23 -6.83 0.76 1.14
CA LEU A 23 -7.41 1.69 0.17
C LEU A 23 -8.94 1.65 0.23
N TYR A 24 -9.53 0.45 0.31
CA TYR A 24 -10.98 0.29 0.43
C TYR A 24 -11.53 0.88 1.73
N ILE A 25 -10.84 0.66 2.86
CA ILE A 25 -11.18 1.28 4.16
C ILE A 25 -11.11 2.81 4.05
N TYR A 26 -10.06 3.35 3.43
CA TYR A 26 -9.89 4.79 3.27
C TYR A 26 -11.01 5.44 2.44
N PHE A 27 -11.53 4.78 1.41
CA PHE A 27 -12.60 5.37 0.59
C PHE A 27 -14.01 5.09 1.11
N THR A 28 -14.24 3.96 1.77
CA THR A 28 -15.60 3.49 2.11
C THR A 28 -15.93 3.70 3.58
N TYR A 29 -14.93 3.63 4.45
CA TYR A 29 -15.11 3.58 5.91
C TYR A 29 -14.23 4.60 6.64
N HIS A 30 -13.78 5.68 5.99
CA HIS A 30 -12.93 6.66 6.67
C HIS A 30 -13.62 7.27 7.88
N TYR A 31 -14.90 7.62 7.79
CA TYR A 31 -15.63 8.16 8.95
C TYR A 31 -15.82 7.15 10.08
N GLU A 32 -15.90 5.86 9.78
CA GLU A 32 -16.18 4.82 10.79
C GLU A 32 -14.92 4.24 11.43
N LEU A 33 -13.86 4.07 10.63
CA LEU A 33 -12.64 3.34 11.04
C LEU A 33 -11.41 4.24 11.16
N ILE A 34 -11.39 5.41 10.52
CA ILE A 34 -10.26 6.35 10.57
C ILE A 34 -10.60 7.54 11.49
N TYR A 35 -11.79 8.11 11.34
CA TYR A 35 -12.30 9.20 12.19
C TYR A 35 -13.20 8.68 13.31
N ILE A 36 -12.65 7.87 14.21
CA ILE A 36 -13.36 7.46 15.42
C ILE A 36 -13.45 8.67 16.38
N HIS A 37 -14.45 9.54 16.19
CA HIS A 37 -14.74 10.64 17.11
C HIS A 37 -16.18 10.55 17.63
N PRO A 38 -16.37 10.51 18.97
CA PRO A 38 -17.68 10.72 19.55
C PRO A 38 -17.98 12.22 19.53
N GLY A 39 -18.64 12.69 18.46
CA GLY A 39 -19.41 13.94 18.53
C GLY A 39 -18.96 15.12 17.67
N GLU A 40 -17.84 15.10 16.94
CA GLU A 40 -17.50 16.20 16.01
C GLU A 40 -16.89 15.71 14.68
N PRO A 41 -17.35 16.24 13.52
CA PRO A 41 -16.84 15.88 12.20
C PRO A 41 -15.68 16.80 11.83
N TYR A 42 -14.59 16.78 12.58
CA TYR A 42 -13.41 17.55 12.20
C TYR A 42 -12.53 16.72 11.25
N LEU A 43 -12.29 17.23 10.05
CA LEU A 43 -11.28 16.72 9.13
C LEU A 43 -9.91 16.91 9.79
N ASP A 44 -9.35 15.82 10.32
CA ASP A 44 -7.99 15.80 10.87
C ASP A 44 -7.02 15.39 9.74
N THR A 45 -6.51 16.39 9.03
CA THR A 45 -5.53 16.24 7.93
C THR A 45 -4.29 15.46 8.39
N GLY A 46 -3.86 15.60 9.65
CA GLY A 46 -2.72 14.86 10.20
C GLY A 46 -2.95 13.35 10.25
N ARG A 47 -4.18 12.93 10.58
CA ARG A 47 -4.57 11.51 10.59
C ARG A 47 -4.62 10.91 9.20
N ASP A 48 -5.16 11.65 8.24
CA ASP A 48 -5.17 11.24 6.83
C ASP A 48 -3.75 11.05 6.29
N LEU A 49 -2.86 12.01 6.53
CA LEU A 49 -1.46 11.91 6.13
C LEU A 49 -0.77 10.69 6.77
N THR A 50 -1.03 10.44 8.04
CA THR A 50 -0.51 9.26 8.75
C THR A 50 -1.03 7.96 8.13
N TYR A 51 -2.32 7.88 7.85
CA TYR A 51 -2.92 6.71 7.21
C TYR A 51 -2.35 6.48 5.81
N ILE A 52 -2.25 7.53 5.00
CA ILE A 52 -1.70 7.47 3.64
C ILE A 52 -0.25 6.96 3.67
N ILE A 53 0.60 7.46 4.57
CA ILE A 53 2.00 7.01 4.66
C ILE A 53 2.07 5.54 5.10
N TYR A 54 1.46 5.19 6.23
CA TYR A 54 1.70 3.90 6.87
C TYR A 54 0.84 2.77 6.30
N ALA A 55 -0.42 3.04 5.95
CA ALA A 55 -1.35 2.03 5.48
C ALA A 55 -1.40 1.91 3.94
N LEU A 56 -1.01 2.97 3.20
CA LEU A 56 -1.04 2.95 1.74
C LEU A 56 0.37 2.88 1.12
N MET A 57 1.25 3.85 1.40
CA MET A 57 2.57 3.91 0.77
C MET A 57 3.51 2.78 1.22
N LEU A 58 3.56 2.50 2.52
CA LEU A 58 4.48 1.49 3.06
C LEU A 58 4.23 0.08 2.48
N PRO A 59 2.98 -0.44 2.40
CA PRO A 59 2.73 -1.72 1.76
C PRO A 59 3.13 -1.75 0.27
N LEU A 60 2.93 -0.67 -0.48
CA LEU A 60 3.34 -0.57 -1.88
C LEU A 60 4.87 -0.67 -2.03
N VAL A 61 5.63 0.04 -1.18
CA VAL A 61 7.10 -0.03 -1.17
C VAL A 61 7.57 -1.45 -0.82
N ILE A 62 6.97 -2.08 0.19
CA ILE A 62 7.28 -3.47 0.58
C ILE A 62 6.99 -4.43 -0.58
N ALA A 63 5.87 -4.26 -1.29
CA ALA A 63 5.51 -5.07 -2.44
C ALA A 63 6.53 -4.95 -3.57
N ILE A 64 7.00 -3.74 -3.89
CA ILE A 64 8.04 -3.51 -4.91
C ILE A 64 9.34 -4.19 -4.53
N ILE A 65 9.85 -3.94 -3.32
CA ILE A 65 11.14 -4.48 -2.85
C ILE A 65 11.07 -6.01 -2.84
N SER A 66 10.03 -6.57 -2.24
CA SER A 66 9.87 -8.03 -2.10
C SER A 66 9.70 -8.70 -3.46
N SER A 67 8.92 -8.11 -4.38
CA SER A 67 8.75 -8.64 -5.74
C SER A 67 10.07 -8.64 -6.51
N THR A 68 10.84 -7.56 -6.40
CA THR A 68 12.13 -7.42 -7.08
C THR A 68 13.15 -8.42 -6.52
N MET A 69 13.20 -8.59 -5.19
CA MET A 69 14.05 -9.58 -4.54
C MET A 69 13.67 -11.02 -4.92
N ALA A 70 12.37 -11.33 -4.99
CA ALA A 70 11.89 -12.63 -5.40
C ALA A 70 12.24 -12.93 -6.87
N LEU A 71 12.07 -11.96 -7.77
CA LEU A 71 12.46 -12.06 -9.19
C LEU A 71 13.97 -12.29 -9.38
N LYS A 72 14.81 -11.57 -8.60
CA LYS A 72 16.27 -11.72 -8.67
C LYS A 72 16.72 -13.11 -8.25
N LYS A 73 16.04 -13.73 -7.28
CA LYS A 73 16.36 -15.06 -6.77
C LYS A 73 15.80 -16.19 -7.65
N ASN A 74 14.59 -16.03 -8.18
CA ASN A 74 13.97 -17.02 -9.04
C ASN A 74 12.94 -16.39 -10.00
N LYS A 75 13.10 -16.68 -11.30
CA LYS A 75 12.25 -16.14 -12.37
C LYS A 75 10.95 -16.93 -12.58
N ASP A 76 10.76 -18.08 -11.92
CA ASP A 76 9.58 -18.94 -12.09
C ASP A 76 8.25 -18.22 -11.85
N HIS A 77 8.23 -17.23 -10.94
CA HIS A 77 7.03 -16.46 -10.58
C HIS A 77 6.90 -15.13 -11.32
N ALA A 78 7.70 -14.89 -12.37
CA ALA A 78 7.75 -13.59 -13.04
C ALA A 78 6.40 -13.13 -13.62
N LYS A 79 5.57 -14.07 -14.08
CA LYS A 79 4.21 -13.78 -14.58
C LYS A 79 3.30 -13.10 -13.56
N LEU A 80 3.53 -13.31 -12.26
CA LEU A 80 2.76 -12.67 -11.18
C LEU A 80 3.51 -11.48 -10.59
N LEU A 81 4.83 -11.59 -10.41
CA LEU A 81 5.63 -10.54 -9.77
C LEU A 81 5.81 -9.29 -10.62
N VAL A 82 5.92 -9.43 -11.95
CA VAL A 82 6.06 -8.26 -12.84
C VAL A 82 4.79 -7.40 -12.83
N PRO A 83 3.57 -7.95 -12.99
CA PRO A 83 2.33 -7.18 -12.79
C PRO A 83 2.21 -6.62 -11.37
N ASN A 84 2.62 -7.37 -10.34
CA ASN A 84 2.60 -6.91 -8.95
C ASN A 84 3.46 -5.64 -8.76
N ILE A 85 4.64 -5.58 -9.38
CA ILE A 85 5.49 -4.38 -9.38
C ILE A 85 4.82 -3.22 -10.10
N HIS A 86 4.29 -3.45 -11.32
CA HIS A 86 3.64 -2.37 -12.09
C HIS A 86 2.45 -1.79 -11.33
N PHE A 87 1.59 -2.65 -10.78
CA PHE A 87 0.50 -2.24 -9.91
C PHE A 87 1.01 -1.37 -8.76
N SER A 88 2.03 -1.85 -8.05
CA SER A 88 2.56 -1.14 -6.88
C SER A 88 3.14 0.23 -7.24
N VAL A 89 3.88 0.33 -8.35
CA VAL A 89 4.48 1.59 -8.83
C VAL A 89 3.40 2.59 -9.25
N ILE A 90 2.40 2.14 -10.01
CA ILE A 90 1.29 3.00 -10.46
C ILE A 90 0.56 3.57 -9.24
N PHE A 91 0.18 2.72 -8.28
CA PHE A 91 -0.51 3.18 -7.08
C PHE A 91 0.39 4.02 -6.18
N LEU A 92 1.70 3.77 -6.13
CA LEU A 92 2.62 4.60 -5.36
C LEU A 92 2.67 6.03 -5.92
N ILE A 93 2.70 6.19 -7.25
CA ILE A 93 2.64 7.50 -7.89
C ILE A 93 1.33 8.21 -7.53
N PHE A 94 0.18 7.55 -7.68
CA PHE A 94 -1.12 8.14 -7.35
C PHE A 94 -1.23 8.51 -5.87
N THR A 95 -0.81 7.62 -4.98
CA THR A 95 -0.86 7.84 -3.53
C THR A 95 0.07 8.97 -3.10
N THR A 96 1.23 9.11 -3.77
CA THR A 96 2.17 10.21 -3.53
C THR A 96 1.63 11.54 -4.05
N ALA A 97 1.02 11.56 -5.24
CA ALA A 97 0.36 12.76 -5.75
C ALA A 97 -0.78 13.20 -4.83
N TRP A 98 -1.59 12.26 -4.35
CA TRP A 98 -2.65 12.52 -3.38
C TRP A 98 -2.11 13.07 -2.05
N PHE A 99 -1.05 12.47 -1.52
CA PHE A 99 -0.37 12.96 -0.31
C PHE A 99 0.11 14.40 -0.46
N LEU A 100 0.81 14.71 -1.56
CA LEU A 100 1.31 16.07 -1.83
C LEU A 100 0.15 17.07 -1.97
N PHE A 101 -0.94 16.67 -2.62
CA PHE A 101 -2.14 17.49 -2.71
C PHE A 101 -2.70 17.81 -1.31
N MET A 102 -2.84 16.81 -0.44
CA MET A 102 -3.29 17.01 0.94
C MET A 102 -2.33 17.87 1.76
N CYS A 103 -1.01 17.78 1.55
CA CYS A 103 -0.06 18.65 2.26
C CYS A 103 -0.11 20.13 1.82
N ILE A 104 -0.51 20.40 0.57
CA ILE A 104 -0.55 21.76 0.02
C ILE A 104 -1.91 22.42 0.28
N TYR A 105 -3.00 21.65 0.23
CA TYR A 105 -4.37 22.17 0.22
C TYR A 105 -5.24 21.72 1.40
N GLY A 106 -4.78 20.77 2.22
CA GLY A 106 -5.48 20.29 3.42
C GLY A 106 -5.01 20.94 4.70
#